data_AF-A0A1G9WT72-F1
#
_entry.id   AF-A0A1G9WT72-F1
#
_cell.length_a   1.000
_cell.length_b   1.000
_cell.length_c   1.000
_cell.angle_alpha   90.00
_cell.angle_beta   90.00
_cell.angle_gamma   90.00
#
_symmetry.space_group_name_H-M   'P 1'
#
loop_
_entity.id
_entity.type
_entity.pdbx_description
1 polymer ?
#
loop_
_entity_poly.entity_id
_entity_poly.type
_entity_poly.pdbx_seq_one_letter_code
_entity_poly.pdbx_strand_id
1 'polypeptide(L)'
;MTDGDGPIMKGLPDGGAELAVVLRLRWDDVAALGREASRLAEQRGAPVSLDEAASHRLRTWSSVAKSPEEKAQPVQPAAVNAGQQVDRSRAQVASISPPAVRSPQPTPTALGQTPA
;
A
#
# COMPACT_ATOMS: atom_id res chain seq x y z
N MET A 1 18.98 29.26 -11.20
CA MET A 1 18.23 30.33 -10.54
C MET A 1 16.80 29.82 -10.51
N THR A 2 16.37 29.18 -9.42
CA THR A 2 14.97 28.78 -9.25
C THR A 2 14.28 29.97 -8.65
N ASP A 3 13.60 30.75 -9.49
CA ASP A 3 12.78 31.87 -9.06
C ASP A 3 11.68 31.31 -8.14
N GLY A 4 11.83 31.57 -6.85
CA GLY A 4 10.85 31.21 -5.83
C GLY A 4 9.70 32.18 -5.89
N ASP A 5 8.83 32.03 -6.88
CA ASP A 5 7.48 32.56 -6.80
C ASP A 5 6.76 31.74 -5.74
N GLY A 6 6.67 32.29 -4.52
CA GLY A 6 6.01 31.64 -3.40
C GLY A 6 4.58 31.26 -3.77
N PRO A 7 3.98 30.23 -3.14
CA PRO A 7 2.66 29.79 -3.52
C PRO A 7 1.65 30.94 -3.40
N ILE A 8 0.97 31.24 -4.50
CA ILE A 8 0.00 32.34 -4.59
C ILE A 8 -1.19 31.98 -3.69
N MET A 9 -1.16 32.48 -2.46
CA MET A 9 -2.25 32.32 -1.49
C MET A 9 -3.36 33.32 -1.85
N LYS A 10 -4.57 32.80 -2.10
CA LYS A 10 -5.76 33.62 -2.41
C LYS A 10 -6.73 33.57 -1.25
N GLY A 11 -7.11 34.71 -0.70
CA GLY A 11 -8.22 34.79 0.27
C GLY A 11 -9.56 34.51 -0.40
N LEU A 12 -10.44 33.78 0.27
CA LEU A 12 -11.82 33.53 -0.15
C LEU A 12 -12.78 34.46 0.60
N PRO A 13 -13.95 34.78 0.00
CA PRO A 13 -14.92 35.72 0.59
C PRO A 13 -15.58 35.22 1.88
N ASP A 14 -15.49 33.92 2.17
CA ASP A 14 -15.93 33.30 3.42
C ASP A 14 -14.91 33.45 4.57
N GLY A 15 -13.80 34.16 4.32
CA GLY A 15 -12.68 34.30 5.27
C GLY A 15 -11.68 33.15 5.19
N GLY A 16 -11.84 32.23 4.23
CA GLY A 16 -10.88 31.16 3.95
C GLY A 16 -9.69 31.62 3.11
N ALA A 17 -8.82 30.68 2.77
CA ALA A 17 -7.75 30.90 1.79
C ALA A 17 -7.45 29.62 1.00
N GLU A 18 -7.13 29.77 -0.28
CA GLU A 18 -6.71 28.71 -1.20
C GLU A 18 -5.21 28.83 -1.49
N LEU A 19 -4.55 27.67 -1.58
CA LEU A 19 -3.11 27.54 -1.84
C LEU A 19 -2.87 26.42 -2.84
N ALA A 20 -2.13 26.70 -3.92
CA ALA A 20 -1.64 25.69 -4.85
C ALA A 20 -0.14 25.45 -4.61
N VAL A 21 0.24 24.21 -4.31
CA VAL A 21 1.64 23.81 -4.06
C VAL A 21 2.02 22.58 -4.86
N VAL A 22 3.27 22.50 -5.28
CA VAL A 22 3.86 21.27 -5.85
C VAL A 22 4.75 20.64 -4.78
N LEU A 23 4.43 19.40 -4.41
CA LEU A 23 5.15 18.65 -3.38
C LEU A 23 5.98 17.54 -4.03
N ARG A 24 7.20 17.32 -3.53
CA ARG A 24 7.98 16.12 -3.83
C ARG A 24 7.81 15.13 -2.70
N LEU A 25 7.12 14.03 -2.98
CA LEU A 25 6.89 12.96 -2.00
C LEU A 25 7.89 11.81 -2.23
N ARG A 26 8.27 11.13 -1.15
CA ARG A 26 9.02 9.87 -1.28
C ARG A 26 8.06 8.76 -1.70
N TRP A 27 8.61 7.69 -2.26
CA TRP A 27 7.81 6.54 -2.67
C TRP A 27 7.06 5.88 -1.50
N ASP A 28 7.65 5.87 -0.30
CA ASP A 28 7.00 5.36 0.91
C ASP A 28 5.74 6.15 1.27
N ASP A 29 5.79 7.48 1.15
CA ASP A 29 4.65 8.36 1.42
C ASP A 29 3.51 8.14 0.41
N VAL A 30 3.85 7.92 -0.87
CA VAL A 30 2.88 7.53 -1.93
C VAL A 30 2.25 6.17 -1.62
N ALA A 31 3.05 5.19 -1.18
CA ALA A 31 2.54 3.88 -0.79
C ALA A 31 1.60 3.95 0.43
N ALA A 32 1.88 4.83 1.39
CA ALA A 32 1.00 5.08 2.52
C ALA A 32 -0.35 5.68 2.08
N LEU A 33 -0.35 6.63 1.12
CA LEU A 33 -1.58 7.16 0.53
C LEU A 33 -2.37 6.08 -0.22
N GLY A 34 -1.70 5.15 -0.91
CA GLY A 34 -2.35 4.01 -1.56
C GLY A 34 -3.08 3.11 -0.55
N ARG A 35 -2.48 2.83 0.61
CA ARG A 35 -3.14 2.04 1.68
C ARG A 35 -4.35 2.78 2.25
N GLU A 36 -4.25 4.09 2.45
CA GLU A 36 -5.39 4.90 2.90
C GLU A 36 -6.51 4.92 1.86
N ALA A 37 -6.19 4.98 0.56
CA ALA A 37 -7.18 4.88 -0.50
C ALA A 37 -7.92 3.53 -0.47
N SER A 38 -7.21 2.41 -0.30
CA SER A 38 -7.82 1.09 -0.13
C SER A 38 -8.76 1.06 1.08
N ARG A 39 -8.31 1.57 2.23
CA ARG A 39 -9.11 1.65 3.45
C ARG A 39 -10.36 2.52 3.27
N LEU A 40 -10.26 3.62 2.55
CA LEU A 40 -11.39 4.51 2.28
C LEU A 40 -12.36 3.89 1.27
N ALA A 41 -11.85 3.12 0.30
CA ALA A 41 -12.67 2.39 -0.64
C ALA A 41 -13.51 1.31 0.04
N GLU A 42 -12.91 0.57 1.00
CA GLU A 42 -13.63 -0.39 1.84
C GLU A 42 -14.72 0.29 2.68
N GLN A 43 -14.40 1.43 3.31
CA GLN A 43 -15.37 2.18 4.13
C GLN A 43 -16.54 2.76 3.33
N ARG A 44 -16.28 3.22 2.10
CA ARG A 44 -17.30 3.83 1.24
C ARG A 44 -18.02 2.82 0.35
N GLY A 45 -17.47 1.62 0.19
CA GLY A 45 -17.97 0.62 -0.76
C GLY A 45 -17.82 1.03 -2.23
N ALA A 46 -16.89 1.94 -2.53
CA ALA A 46 -16.68 2.49 -3.87
C ALA A 46 -15.19 2.76 -4.13
N PRO A 47 -14.71 2.71 -5.39
CA PRO A 47 -13.34 3.06 -5.70
C PRO A 47 -13.02 4.51 -5.30
N VAL A 48 -11.85 4.73 -4.69
CA VAL A 48 -11.39 6.03 -4.19
C VAL A 48 -10.09 6.42 -4.88
N SER A 49 -9.98 7.69 -5.29
CA SER A 49 -8.76 8.22 -5.89
C SER A 49 -7.67 8.56 -4.87
N LEU A 50 -6.43 8.69 -5.33
CA LEU A 50 -5.30 9.06 -4.47
C LEU A 50 -5.43 10.49 -3.91
N ASP A 51 -6.00 11.41 -4.71
CA ASP A 51 -6.27 12.79 -4.30
C ASP A 51 -7.31 12.84 -3.15
N GLU A 52 -8.34 12.01 -3.22
CA GLU A 52 -9.32 11.90 -2.14
C GLU A 52 -8.69 11.32 -0.86
N ALA A 53 -7.82 10.31 -0.98
CA ALA A 53 -7.09 9.77 0.16
C ALA A 53 -6.13 10.80 0.78
N ALA A 54 -5.46 11.60 -0.06
CA ALA A 54 -4.62 12.70 0.39
C ALA A 54 -5.44 13.79 1.11
N SER A 55 -6.56 14.20 0.51
CA SER A 55 -7.51 15.14 1.09
C SER A 55 -8.06 14.66 2.43
N HIS A 56 -8.40 13.38 2.53
CA HIS A 56 -8.84 12.76 3.78
C HIS A 56 -7.75 12.82 4.85
N ARG A 57 -6.54 12.34 4.53
CA ARG A 57 -5.41 12.32 5.46
C ARG A 57 -5.01 13.72 5.93
N LEU A 58 -5.00 14.71 5.03
CA LEU A 58 -4.70 16.11 5.37
C LEU A 58 -5.75 16.72 6.29
N ARG A 59 -7.04 16.42 6.08
CA ARG A 59 -8.12 16.86 6.98
C ARG A 59 -8.00 16.20 8.35
N THR A 60 -7.76 14.89 8.41
CA THR A 60 -7.64 14.16 9.67
C THR A 60 -6.40 14.62 10.47
N TRP A 61 -5.26 14.84 9.82
CA TRP A 61 -4.07 15.39 10.49
C TRP A 61 -4.25 16.85 10.94
N SER A 62 -4.90 17.68 10.12
CA SER A 62 -5.23 19.06 10.51
C SER A 62 -6.17 19.11 11.71
N SER A 63 -7.07 18.12 11.85
CA SER A 63 -7.94 18.01 13.02
C SER A 63 -7.17 17.70 14.30
N VAL A 64 -6.05 16.98 14.22
CA VAL A 64 -5.19 16.68 15.38
C VAL A 64 -4.39 17.92 15.82
N ALA A 65 -4.01 18.79 14.88
CA ALA A 65 -3.24 20.00 15.17
C ALA A 65 -4.10 21.19 15.68
N LYS A 66 -5.43 21.14 15.52
CA LYS A 66 -6.36 22.22 15.90
C LYS A 66 -7.08 22.02 17.23
N SER A 67 -6.73 21.01 18.02
CA SER A 67 -7.27 20.88 19.39
C SER A 67 -6.36 21.60 20.39
N PRO A 68 -6.71 22.81 20.87
CA PRO A 68 -6.19 23.29 22.14
C PRO A 68 -6.80 22.40 23.24
N GLU A 69 -5.97 21.50 23.75
CA GLU A 69 -6.01 20.95 25.10
C GLU A 69 -7.39 20.52 25.65
N GLU A 70 -7.78 19.26 25.40
CA GLU A 70 -8.49 18.52 26.43
C GLU A 70 -8.02 17.05 26.46
N LYS A 71 -7.29 16.76 27.55
CA LYS A 71 -7.02 15.44 28.14
C LYS A 71 -6.06 14.51 27.37
N ALA A 72 -4.87 14.41 27.96
CA ALA A 72 -3.97 13.29 27.83
C ALA A 72 -4.71 11.95 27.89
N GLN A 73 -4.74 11.25 26.75
CA GLN A 73 -4.85 9.80 26.71
C GLN A 73 -3.74 9.31 25.78
N PRO A 74 -2.81 8.45 26.25
CA PRO A 74 -1.74 7.94 25.40
C PRO A 74 -2.37 6.98 24.40
N VAL A 75 -2.59 7.44 23.17
CA VAL A 75 -2.65 6.52 22.02
C VAL A 75 -1.22 6.07 21.76
N GLN A 76 -0.87 4.97 22.41
CA GLN A 76 0.34 4.22 22.16
C GLN A 76 0.46 3.99 20.64
N PRO A 77 1.63 4.22 20.01
CA PRO A 77 1.85 3.70 18.69
C PRO A 77 1.69 2.19 18.79
N ALA A 78 0.78 1.60 18.03
CA ALA A 78 0.65 0.15 17.92
C ALA A 78 1.89 -0.40 17.20
N ALA A 79 3.01 -0.43 17.91
CA ALA A 79 4.13 -1.31 17.66
C ALA A 79 3.71 -2.70 18.14
N VAL A 80 3.01 -3.44 17.28
CA VAL A 80 2.99 -4.90 17.38
C VAL A 80 4.10 -5.41 16.48
N ASN A 81 5.31 -5.54 17.05
CA ASN A 81 6.34 -6.36 16.45
C ASN A 81 6.86 -7.39 17.47
N ALA A 82 6.78 -8.64 17.03
CA ALA A 82 7.52 -9.82 17.46
C ALA A 82 7.34 -10.37 18.89
N GLY A 83 6.65 -11.51 18.97
CA GLY A 83 7.37 -12.71 19.43
C GLY A 83 6.56 -13.75 20.19
N GLN A 84 6.67 -14.98 19.69
CA GLN A 84 6.49 -16.28 20.36
C GLN A 84 5.06 -16.88 20.31
N GLN A 85 4.80 -17.75 19.33
CA GLN A 85 5.10 -19.21 19.31
C GLN A 85 3.73 -19.91 19.46
N VAL A 86 3.22 -20.75 18.57
CA VAL A 86 3.66 -22.10 18.23
C VAL A 86 2.68 -22.57 17.13
N ASP A 87 3.20 -23.06 16.01
CA ASP A 87 2.69 -24.22 15.27
C ASP A 87 1.15 -24.47 15.21
N ARG A 88 0.48 -24.07 14.12
CA ARG A 88 -0.63 -24.87 13.52
C ARG A 88 -1.24 -24.42 12.19
N SER A 89 -0.86 -23.29 11.61
CA SER A 89 -1.47 -22.84 10.34
C SER A 89 -0.54 -22.93 9.13
N ARG A 90 0.40 -23.90 9.16
CA ARG A 90 1.21 -24.33 8.00
C ARG A 90 0.63 -25.60 7.35
N ALA A 91 -0.69 -25.76 7.38
CA ALA A 91 -1.38 -26.87 6.72
C ALA A 91 -2.59 -26.32 5.97
N GLN A 92 -2.34 -25.59 4.88
CA GLN A 92 -3.16 -25.48 3.66
C GLN A 92 -2.65 -24.32 2.79
N VAL A 93 -1.38 -24.37 2.40
CA VAL A 93 -1.00 -23.81 1.09
C VAL A 93 -0.95 -25.01 0.17
N ALA A 94 -2.01 -25.14 -0.63
CA ALA A 94 -2.08 -26.14 -1.68
C ALA A 94 -0.84 -26.01 -2.57
N SER A 95 -0.11 -27.11 -2.71
CA SER A 95 0.88 -27.28 -3.77
C SER A 95 0.16 -27.13 -5.12
N ILE A 96 0.20 -25.94 -5.71
CA ILE A 96 0.00 -25.78 -7.15
C ILE A 96 1.28 -26.28 -7.83
N SER A 97 1.28 -27.56 -8.19
CA SER A 97 2.31 -28.14 -9.04
C SER A 97 2.30 -27.40 -10.39
N PRO A 98 3.45 -26.95 -10.92
CA PRO A 98 3.52 -26.54 -12.32
C PRO A 98 3.17 -27.75 -13.20
N PRO A 99 2.46 -27.58 -14.34
CA PRO A 99 2.30 -28.66 -15.30
C PRO A 99 3.70 -29.04 -15.80
N ALA A 100 4.06 -30.31 -15.64
CA ALA A 100 5.29 -30.85 -16.17
C ALA A 100 5.32 -30.66 -17.69
N VAL A 101 6.24 -29.81 -18.18
CA VAL A 101 6.69 -29.87 -19.57
C VAL A 101 7.38 -31.22 -19.73
N ARG A 102 6.70 -32.16 -20.40
CA ARG A 102 7.32 -33.43 -20.84
C ARG A 102 8.44 -33.09 -21.82
N SER A 103 9.69 -33.18 -21.37
CA SER A 103 10.81 -33.35 -22.30
C SER A 103 10.70 -34.74 -22.95
N PRO A 104 10.92 -34.88 -24.27
CA PRO A 104 10.86 -36.16 -24.95
C PRO A 104 11.96 -37.10 -24.41
N GLN A 105 11.53 -38.29 -24.01
CA GLN A 105 12.38 -39.38 -23.54
C GLN A 105 13.21 -39.93 -24.71
N PRO A 106 14.55 -40.05 -24.59
CA PRO A 106 15.32 -40.87 -25.53
C PRO A 106 14.98 -42.34 -25.29
N THR A 107 14.51 -43.02 -26.33
CA THR A 107 14.26 -44.46 -26.35
C THR A 107 15.54 -45.24 -26.05
N PRO A 108 15.54 -46.17 -25.07
CA PRO A 108 16.60 -47.16 -24.97
C PRO A 108 16.45 -48.14 -26.13
N THR A 109 17.38 -48.09 -27.08
CA THR A 109 17.55 -49.12 -28.10
C THR A 109 17.87 -50.45 -27.40
N ALA A 110 16.87 -51.31 -27.31
CA ALA A 110 17.06 -52.69 -26.89
C ALA A 110 17.85 -53.45 -27.97
N LEU A 111 19.00 -53.97 -27.57
CA LEU A 111 19.71 -55.05 -28.24
C LEU A 111 18.77 -56.24 -28.45
N GLY A 112 18.72 -56.75 -29.68
CA GLY A 112 18.14 -58.06 -29.96
C GLY A 112 17.32 -58.13 -31.24
N GLN A 113 17.97 -58.16 -32.40
CA GLN A 113 17.44 -58.88 -33.56
C GLN A 113 18.54 -59.79 -34.11
N THR A 114 18.18 -61.07 -34.08
CA THR A 114 18.91 -62.31 -34.38
C THR A 114 18.95 -62.57 -35.91
N PRO A 115 19.62 -63.65 -36.39
CA PRO A 115 20.37 -63.70 -37.65
C PRO A 115 19.55 -64.17 -38.87
N ALA A 116 20.11 -63.95 -40.07
CA ALA A 116 20.05 -64.84 -41.22
C ALA A 116 21.18 -64.47 -42.21
#